data_AF-A0A1X2LP48-F1
#
_entry.id   AF-A0A1X2LP48-F1
#
_cell.length_a   1.000
_cell.length_b   1.000
_cell.length_c   1.000
_cell.angle_alpha   90.00
_cell.angle_beta   90.00
_cell.angle_gamma   90.00
#
_symmetry.space_group_name_H-M   'P 1'
#
loop_
_entity.id
_entity.type
_entity.pdbx_description
1 polymer ?
#
loop_
_entity_poly.entity_id
_entity_poly.type
_entity_poly.pdbx_seq_one_letter_code
_entity_poly.pdbx_strand_id
1 'polypeptide(L)'
;MDVGYNTNSLADHPLGDALALIADEGYTAVALTVGYPHVRPFDSDLGAQLAALRALLDTYGLRVAIETGARYLLDPRNKHKPSLVDIAGEPRVEFMRRAIDIAADLGATCVSLWSGYAVSHSDANTTRDLMLSRLARVVDYADRKAVTLGFEPEPGMFVETVQQVREVCRALGDPPRLGITLDVGHCVMTEPIGAQAAIGELGDKLVNVHLDDMTPLKHEHLEFGDGDVDLGAVMDALSASGFGGIASVELPRHSHDAPNVLRRSMWAISLARLSPGARSWIGSAAAEIGRSPDKVVEIFPGAVRGMVGAQAPGGAILVARVQLLATLVSGTSDETAAALIEKLYRWGDTDERLAVLSGLEMTVLRGQLGPAACATGMELAQDALRCNDPRLVAAALGGFGARFLTQHAWRHGVMKLVFMDVPLSGVHGLHTRADDELGRMAADYVTERCAAGRSVSADVEMLQQLTARTGAAE
;
A
#
# COMPACT_ATOMS: atom_id res chain seq x y z
N MET A 1 -1.15 14.77 -2.01
CA MET A 1 -1.78 13.62 -1.34
C MET A 1 -0.75 12.65 -0.81
N ASP A 2 -1.07 12.02 0.31
CA ASP A 2 -0.34 10.87 0.84
C ASP A 2 -0.94 9.56 0.32
N VAL A 3 -0.11 8.53 0.14
CA VAL A 3 -0.59 7.17 -0.15
C VAL A 3 -0.59 6.39 1.15
N GLY A 4 -1.73 5.80 1.47
CA GLY A 4 -1.89 4.95 2.63
C GLY A 4 -2.18 3.50 2.29
N TYR A 5 -2.14 2.66 3.32
CA TYR A 5 -2.62 1.30 3.27
C TYR A 5 -3.53 1.05 4.48
N ASN A 6 -4.66 0.40 4.28
CA ASN A 6 -5.62 0.13 5.34
C ASN A 6 -5.20 -1.10 6.16
N THR A 7 -5.11 -0.91 7.46
CA THR A 7 -4.77 -1.97 8.41
C THR A 7 -5.82 -3.08 8.50
N ASN A 8 -7.03 -2.90 7.96
CA ASN A 8 -8.01 -3.98 7.82
C ASN A 8 -7.53 -5.13 6.92
N SER A 9 -6.50 -4.87 6.10
CA SER A 9 -5.86 -5.82 5.19
C SER A 9 -4.61 -6.47 5.81
N LEU A 10 -4.29 -6.11 7.06
CA LEU A 10 -3.14 -6.60 7.83
C LEU A 10 -3.58 -7.18 9.17
N ALA A 11 -4.83 -7.64 9.27
CA ALA A 11 -5.43 -8.12 10.53
C ALA A 11 -4.79 -9.40 11.11
N ASP A 12 -3.91 -10.06 10.37
CA ASP A 12 -3.14 -11.22 10.83
C ASP A 12 -1.74 -10.84 11.37
N HIS A 13 -1.39 -9.54 11.36
CA HIS A 13 -0.13 -9.01 11.86
C HIS A 13 -0.33 -8.21 13.16
N PRO A 14 0.61 -8.24 14.10
CA PRO A 14 0.70 -7.23 15.15
C PRO A 14 0.84 -5.83 14.55
N LEU A 15 0.30 -4.81 15.22
CA LEU A 15 0.28 -3.43 14.70
C LEU A 15 1.68 -2.90 14.35
N GLY A 16 2.70 -3.21 15.16
CA GLY A 16 4.08 -2.79 14.90
C GLY A 16 4.63 -3.34 13.59
N ASP A 17 4.42 -4.63 13.33
CA ASP A 17 4.86 -5.31 12.11
C ASP A 17 4.06 -4.81 10.90
N ALA A 18 2.75 -4.58 11.07
CA ALA A 18 1.90 -4.01 10.04
C ALA A 18 2.38 -2.62 9.60
N LEU A 19 2.73 -1.73 10.55
CA LEU A 19 3.24 -0.40 10.24
C LEU A 19 4.64 -0.43 9.61
N ALA A 20 5.50 -1.36 10.05
CA ALA A 20 6.81 -1.56 9.43
C ALA A 20 6.67 -1.98 7.95
N LEU A 21 5.83 -2.98 7.66
CA LEU A 21 5.55 -3.43 6.28
C LEU A 21 5.01 -2.29 5.40
N ILE A 22 4.11 -1.46 5.94
CA ILE A 22 3.59 -0.28 5.23
C ILE A 22 4.73 0.71 4.91
N ALA A 23 5.57 1.03 5.89
CA ALA A 23 6.65 1.99 5.72
C ALA A 23 7.74 1.48 4.75
N ASP A 24 8.12 0.19 4.85
CA ASP A 24 9.18 -0.42 4.05
C ASP A 24 8.88 -0.39 2.55
N GLU A 25 7.61 -0.50 2.17
CA GLU A 25 7.19 -0.42 0.77
C GLU A 25 6.91 1.02 0.29
N GLY A 26 7.22 2.03 1.11
CA GLY A 26 7.21 3.44 0.71
C GLY A 26 5.85 4.15 0.82
N TYR A 27 4.88 3.59 1.55
CA TYR A 27 3.67 4.31 1.90
C TYR A 27 3.98 5.44 2.90
N THR A 28 3.28 6.56 2.79
CA THR A 28 3.47 7.74 3.66
C THR A 28 2.34 7.94 4.66
N ALA A 29 1.35 7.06 4.63
CA ALA A 29 0.22 7.10 5.53
C ALA A 29 -0.33 5.71 5.87
N VAL A 30 -1.19 5.65 6.88
CA VAL A 30 -1.95 4.47 7.27
C VAL A 30 -3.42 4.82 7.50
N ALA A 31 -4.32 4.00 6.95
CA ALA A 31 -5.72 3.99 7.33
C ALA A 31 -5.89 2.99 8.48
N LEU A 32 -5.98 3.53 9.70
CA LEU A 32 -6.00 2.75 10.93
C LEU A 32 -7.44 2.35 11.26
N THR A 33 -7.75 1.06 11.11
CA THR A 33 -9.02 0.49 11.57
C THR A 33 -8.99 0.37 13.08
N VAL A 34 -9.83 1.16 13.75
CA VAL A 34 -10.00 1.10 15.21
C VAL A 34 -10.85 -0.11 15.55
N GLY A 35 -10.20 -1.10 16.16
CA GLY A 35 -10.78 -2.36 16.60
C GLY A 35 -9.73 -3.47 16.60
N TYR A 36 -10.19 -4.70 16.82
CA TYR A 36 -9.33 -5.88 16.74
C TYR A 36 -8.70 -6.03 15.34
N PRO A 37 -7.41 -6.40 15.23
CA PRO A 37 -6.49 -6.72 16.33
C PRO A 37 -5.71 -5.53 16.90
N HIS A 38 -5.79 -4.35 16.26
CA HIS A 38 -4.83 -3.27 16.44
C HIS A 38 -5.11 -2.37 17.65
N VAL A 39 -6.09 -1.47 17.55
CA VAL A 39 -6.44 -0.52 18.63
C VAL A 39 -7.75 -0.96 19.25
N ARG A 40 -7.73 -1.35 20.51
CA ARG A 40 -8.94 -1.82 21.22
C ARG A 40 -9.54 -0.66 22.01
N PRO A 41 -10.54 0.06 21.45
CA PRO A 41 -10.95 1.36 21.97
C PRO A 41 -11.63 1.27 23.34
N PHE A 42 -12.08 0.09 23.80
CA PHE A 42 -12.78 -0.06 25.07
C PHE A 42 -11.91 -0.59 26.20
N ASP A 43 -10.64 -0.88 25.93
CA ASP A 43 -9.72 -1.36 26.94
C ASP A 43 -9.29 -0.25 27.89
N SER A 44 -8.97 -0.63 29.14
CA SER A 44 -8.51 0.32 30.17
C SER A 44 -7.13 0.90 29.88
N ASP A 45 -6.33 0.26 29.04
CA ASP A 45 -4.97 0.66 28.67
C ASP A 45 -4.91 1.42 27.32
N LEU A 46 -6.05 1.90 26.78
CA LEU A 46 -6.11 2.63 25.50
C LEU A 46 -5.05 3.74 25.41
N GLY A 47 -4.85 4.52 26.48
CA GLY A 47 -3.84 5.59 26.48
C GLY A 47 -2.41 5.08 26.23
N ALA A 48 -2.05 3.91 26.76
CA ALA A 48 -0.75 3.27 26.49
C ALA A 48 -0.68 2.73 25.06
N GLN A 49 -1.77 2.15 24.54
CA GLN A 49 -1.85 1.72 23.14
C GLN A 49 -1.63 2.90 22.18
N LEU A 50 -2.28 4.04 22.42
CA LEU A 50 -2.14 5.25 21.60
C LEU A 50 -0.75 5.86 21.70
N ALA A 51 -0.12 5.87 22.88
CA ALA A 51 1.25 6.36 23.04
C ALA A 51 2.26 5.52 22.25
N ALA A 52 2.14 4.18 22.30
CA ALA A 52 2.97 3.28 21.53
C ALA A 52 2.75 3.44 20.02
N LEU A 53 1.49 3.54 19.59
CA LEU A 53 1.13 3.80 18.20
C LEU A 53 1.70 5.14 17.71
N ARG A 54 1.57 6.22 18.49
CA ARG A 54 2.11 7.53 18.12
C ARG A 54 3.62 7.48 17.90
N ALA A 55 4.36 6.81 18.80
CA ALA A 55 5.79 6.62 18.66
C ALA A 55 6.16 5.87 17.37
N LEU A 56 5.39 4.85 16.99
CA LEU A 56 5.59 4.11 15.73
C LEU A 56 5.29 4.97 14.50
N LEU A 57 4.18 5.71 14.50
CA LEU A 57 3.83 6.64 13.42
C LEU A 57 4.91 7.71 13.24
N ASP A 58 5.42 8.28 14.32
CA ASP A 58 6.50 9.27 14.28
C ASP A 58 7.83 8.66 13.80
N THR A 59 8.13 7.43 14.21
CA THR A 59 9.34 6.69 13.78
C THR A 59 9.34 6.46 12.27
N TYR A 60 8.19 6.06 11.72
CA TYR A 60 8.05 5.76 10.29
C TYR A 60 7.62 6.96 9.45
N GLY A 61 7.35 8.12 10.07
CA GLY A 61 6.86 9.31 9.37
C GLY A 61 5.48 9.14 8.73
N LEU A 62 4.64 8.26 9.27
CA LEU A 62 3.33 7.92 8.71
C LEU A 62 2.26 8.90 9.20
N ARG A 63 1.52 9.52 8.27
CA ARG A 63 0.23 10.17 8.59
C ARG A 63 -0.85 9.13 8.84
N VAL A 64 -1.92 9.51 9.53
CA VAL A 64 -2.99 8.58 9.89
C VAL A 64 -4.38 9.12 9.52
N ALA A 65 -5.22 8.24 8.96
CA ALA A 65 -6.67 8.36 8.92
C ALA A 65 -7.28 7.31 9.85
N ILE A 66 -8.41 7.61 10.48
CA ILE A 66 -9.11 6.67 11.36
C ILE A 66 -10.26 6.03 10.60
N GLU A 67 -10.26 4.70 10.55
CA GLU A 67 -11.31 3.89 9.94
C GLU A 67 -12.17 3.22 11.02
N THR A 68 -13.48 3.22 10.84
CA THR A 68 -14.44 2.73 11.85
C THR A 68 -15.18 1.45 11.44
N GLY A 69 -14.64 0.76 10.41
CA GLY A 69 -15.17 -0.46 9.79
C GLY A 69 -14.81 -1.79 10.48
N ALA A 70 -14.41 -1.80 11.76
CA ALA A 70 -14.11 -3.04 12.47
C ALA A 70 -15.35 -3.96 12.57
N ARG A 71 -15.24 -5.20 12.08
CA ARG A 71 -16.38 -6.09 11.82
C ARG A 71 -17.24 -6.39 13.04
N TYR A 72 -16.65 -6.77 14.16
CA TYR A 72 -17.38 -7.30 15.32
C TYR A 72 -17.12 -6.50 16.59
N LEU A 73 -16.75 -5.23 16.44
CA LEU A 73 -16.32 -4.39 17.56
C LEU A 73 -17.44 -4.15 18.58
N LEU A 74 -18.66 -3.87 18.11
CA LEU A 74 -19.79 -3.52 18.97
C LEU A 74 -20.75 -4.70 19.18
N ASP A 75 -20.76 -5.67 18.26
CA ASP A 75 -21.55 -6.89 18.35
C ASP A 75 -20.73 -8.08 17.84
N PRO A 76 -20.46 -9.11 18.68
CA PRO A 76 -19.69 -10.28 18.27
C PRO A 76 -20.42 -11.20 17.29
N ARG A 77 -21.73 -11.03 17.09
CA ARG A 77 -22.58 -11.89 16.23
C ARG A 77 -22.95 -11.22 14.92
N ASN A 78 -23.16 -9.91 14.93
CA ASN A 78 -23.65 -9.17 13.78
C ASN A 78 -22.59 -8.20 13.28
N LYS A 79 -22.03 -8.49 12.09
CA LYS A 79 -21.04 -7.63 11.45
C LYS A 79 -21.54 -6.18 11.39
N HIS A 80 -20.73 -5.24 11.83
CA HIS A 80 -20.92 -3.79 11.78
C HIS A 80 -22.08 -3.25 12.64
N LYS A 81 -22.84 -4.11 13.32
CA LYS A 81 -24.00 -3.68 14.10
C LYS A 81 -23.62 -3.35 15.55
N PRO A 82 -24.33 -2.40 16.19
CA PRO A 82 -25.28 -1.47 15.57
C PRO A 82 -24.56 -0.38 14.74
N SER A 83 -25.33 0.22 13.83
CA SER A 83 -24.96 1.30 12.91
C SER A 83 -25.83 2.55 13.14
N LEU A 84 -25.57 3.64 12.41
CA LEU A 84 -26.28 4.91 12.61
C LEU A 84 -27.77 4.80 12.28
N VAL A 85 -28.15 3.87 11.41
CA VAL A 85 -29.53 3.64 10.98
C VAL A 85 -30.32 2.69 11.88
N ASP A 86 -29.66 1.94 12.78
CA ASP A 86 -30.35 0.94 13.60
C ASP A 86 -31.15 1.58 14.74
N ILE A 87 -32.26 0.95 15.15
CA ILE A 87 -33.07 1.42 16.29
C ILE A 87 -32.20 1.55 17.55
N ALA A 88 -31.37 0.54 17.85
CA ALA A 88 -30.43 0.54 18.97
C ALA A 88 -29.04 1.12 18.59
N GLY A 89 -29.01 2.22 17.84
CA GLY A 89 -27.80 2.83 17.28
C GLY A 89 -26.91 3.61 18.25
N GLU A 90 -27.29 3.78 19.52
CA GLU A 90 -26.53 4.61 20.48
C GLU A 90 -25.08 4.13 20.72
N PRO A 91 -24.79 2.81 20.83
CA PRO A 91 -23.41 2.33 20.94
C PRO A 91 -22.53 2.76 19.75
N ARG A 92 -23.10 2.91 18.55
CA ARG A 92 -22.36 3.44 17.39
C ARG A 92 -21.99 4.90 17.58
N VAL A 93 -22.88 5.73 18.12
CA VAL A 93 -22.60 7.15 18.42
C VAL A 93 -21.48 7.27 19.45
N GLU A 94 -21.51 6.47 20.52
CA GLU A 94 -20.44 6.48 21.53
C GLU A 94 -19.10 6.00 20.95
N PHE A 95 -19.13 4.99 20.06
CA PHE A 95 -17.93 4.58 19.33
C PHE A 95 -17.40 5.68 18.42
N MET A 96 -18.26 6.41 17.69
CA MET A 96 -17.82 7.54 16.85
C MET A 96 -17.16 8.64 17.68
N ARG A 97 -17.71 9.00 18.84
CA ARG A 97 -17.07 9.96 19.76
C ARG A 97 -15.68 9.50 20.19
N ARG A 98 -15.54 8.21 20.50
CA ARG A 98 -14.25 7.64 20.88
C ARG A 98 -13.26 7.62 19.71
N ALA A 99 -13.71 7.30 18.50
CA ALA A 99 -12.89 7.38 17.31
C ALA A 99 -12.42 8.83 17.03
N ILE A 100 -13.28 9.83 17.29
CA ILE A 100 -12.94 11.25 17.22
C ILE A 100 -11.89 11.62 18.28
N ASP A 101 -12.02 11.13 19.52
CA ASP A 101 -11.01 11.36 20.55
C ASP A 101 -9.66 10.75 20.18
N ILE A 102 -9.66 9.50 19.69
CA ILE A 102 -8.46 8.82 19.17
C ILE A 102 -7.84 9.62 18.00
N ALA A 103 -8.66 10.11 17.07
CA ALA A 103 -8.21 10.93 15.96
C ALA A 103 -7.55 12.23 16.44
N ALA A 104 -8.13 12.90 17.42
CA ALA A 104 -7.58 14.11 18.00
C ALA A 104 -6.23 13.84 18.69
N ASP A 105 -6.13 12.77 19.48
CA ASP A 105 -4.90 12.39 20.18
C ASP A 105 -3.76 12.01 19.22
N LEU A 106 -4.10 11.36 18.09
CA LEU A 106 -3.13 10.96 17.08
C LEU A 106 -2.84 12.05 16.04
N GLY A 107 -3.59 13.14 16.01
CA GLY A 107 -3.52 14.16 14.95
C GLY A 107 -3.92 13.61 13.58
N ALA A 108 -4.94 12.74 13.54
CA ALA A 108 -5.43 12.12 12.32
C ALA A 108 -6.06 13.13 11.36
N THR A 109 -5.94 12.84 10.06
CA THR A 109 -6.47 13.68 8.99
C THR A 109 -7.99 13.70 8.94
N CYS A 110 -8.63 12.56 9.23
CA CYS A 110 -10.06 12.40 9.33
C CYS A 110 -10.45 11.15 10.13
N VAL A 111 -11.74 11.06 10.45
CA VAL A 111 -12.43 9.82 10.85
C VAL A 111 -13.43 9.46 9.74
N SER A 112 -13.25 8.30 9.11
CA SER A 112 -14.18 7.77 8.12
C SER A 112 -15.33 7.00 8.79
N LEU A 113 -16.55 7.20 8.30
CA LEU A 113 -17.78 6.57 8.79
C LEU A 113 -18.81 6.38 7.69
N TRP A 114 -19.79 5.51 7.91
CA TRP A 114 -20.84 5.15 6.94
C TRP A 114 -22.22 5.04 7.62
N SER A 115 -23.31 5.03 6.83
CA SER A 115 -24.69 5.02 7.37
C SER A 115 -25.08 3.70 8.04
N GLY A 116 -24.79 2.60 7.35
CA GLY A 116 -25.18 1.24 7.66
C GLY A 116 -26.30 0.76 6.75
N TYR A 117 -26.47 -0.56 6.68
CA TYR A 117 -27.57 -1.20 5.98
C TYR A 117 -28.89 -0.91 6.68
N ALA A 118 -29.87 -0.42 5.91
CA ALA A 118 -31.23 -0.20 6.37
C ALA A 118 -31.82 -1.50 6.93
N VAL A 119 -32.60 -1.39 8.00
CA VAL A 119 -33.32 -2.54 8.56
C VAL A 119 -34.51 -2.83 7.65
N SER A 120 -34.67 -4.09 7.22
CA SER A 120 -35.67 -4.54 6.24
C SER A 120 -37.15 -4.28 6.62
N HIS A 121 -37.41 -3.76 7.82
CA HIS A 121 -38.75 -3.58 8.38
C HIS A 121 -38.99 -2.17 8.96
N SER A 122 -38.04 -1.23 8.80
CA SER A 122 -38.22 0.18 9.21
C SER A 122 -38.66 1.04 8.02
N ASP A 123 -39.54 2.02 8.24
CA ASP A 123 -39.86 3.00 7.21
C ASP A 123 -38.66 3.92 6.92
N ALA A 124 -38.48 4.29 5.65
CA ALA A 124 -37.30 5.03 5.20
C ALA A 124 -37.18 6.42 5.83
N ASN A 125 -38.28 7.04 6.26
CA ASN A 125 -38.25 8.35 6.90
C ASN A 125 -37.74 8.23 8.34
N THR A 126 -38.24 7.27 9.11
CA THR A 126 -37.71 6.96 10.45
C THR A 126 -36.22 6.61 10.38
N THR A 127 -35.81 5.77 9.42
CA THR A 127 -34.38 5.44 9.22
C THR A 127 -33.54 6.68 8.97
N ARG A 128 -34.02 7.58 8.10
CA ARG A 128 -33.38 8.86 7.80
C ARG A 128 -33.28 9.75 9.04
N ASP A 129 -34.37 9.92 9.77
CA ASP A 129 -34.46 10.81 10.93
C ASP A 129 -33.56 10.31 12.07
N LEU A 130 -33.53 9.00 12.30
CA LEU A 130 -32.63 8.36 13.25
C LEU A 130 -31.15 8.58 12.88
N MET A 131 -30.79 8.38 11.61
CA MET A 131 -29.44 8.60 11.11
C MET A 131 -29.03 10.07 11.24
N LEU A 132 -29.86 11.01 10.75
CA LEU A 132 -29.56 12.45 10.79
C LEU A 132 -29.44 12.98 12.21
N SER A 133 -30.35 12.59 13.10
CA SER A 133 -30.31 12.99 14.52
C SER A 133 -29.01 12.53 15.21
N ARG A 134 -28.56 11.30 14.94
CA ARG A 134 -27.31 10.77 15.48
C ARG A 134 -26.08 11.40 14.84
N LEU A 135 -26.06 11.51 13.52
CA LEU A 135 -24.95 12.11 12.79
C LEU A 135 -24.75 13.58 13.21
N ALA A 136 -25.83 14.35 13.42
CA ALA A 136 -25.75 15.71 13.93
C ALA A 136 -24.99 15.79 15.27
N ARG A 137 -25.24 14.86 16.20
CA ARG A 137 -24.54 14.77 17.49
C ARG A 137 -23.07 14.39 17.33
N VAL A 138 -22.75 13.54 16.35
CA VAL A 138 -21.37 13.12 16.04
C VAL A 138 -20.59 14.29 15.40
N VAL A 139 -21.21 15.00 14.45
CA VAL A 139 -20.65 16.20 13.80
C VAL A 139 -20.38 17.30 14.81
N ASP A 140 -21.35 17.63 15.68
CA ASP A 140 -21.18 18.64 16.75
C ASP A 140 -20.04 18.26 17.72
N TYR A 141 -19.85 16.97 17.99
CA TYR A 141 -18.71 16.51 18.78
C TYR A 141 -17.38 16.65 18.04
N ALA A 142 -17.33 16.28 16.76
CA ALA A 142 -16.15 16.42 15.91
C ALA A 142 -15.72 17.88 15.76
N ASP A 143 -16.68 18.80 15.59
CA ASP A 143 -16.44 20.24 15.52
C ASP A 143 -15.78 20.77 16.79
N ARG A 144 -16.28 20.39 17.97
CA ARG A 144 -15.66 20.76 19.27
C ARG A 144 -14.24 20.21 19.43
N LYS A 145 -13.95 19.06 18.81
CA LYS A 145 -12.64 18.41 18.84
C LYS A 145 -11.72 18.85 17.69
N ALA A 146 -12.22 19.71 16.81
CA ALA A 146 -11.53 20.14 15.59
C ALA A 146 -11.11 18.98 14.67
N VAL A 147 -11.89 17.89 14.64
CA VAL A 147 -11.65 16.70 13.82
C VAL A 147 -12.55 16.71 12.59
N THR A 148 -12.00 16.35 11.44
CA THR A 148 -12.75 16.20 10.19
C THR A 148 -13.36 14.80 10.11
N LEU A 149 -14.62 14.71 9.68
CA LEU A 149 -15.32 13.47 9.39
C LEU A 149 -15.39 13.26 7.87
N GLY A 150 -15.15 12.03 7.41
CA GLY A 150 -15.42 11.59 6.04
C GLY A 150 -16.63 10.66 6.06
N PHE A 151 -17.74 11.09 5.47
CA PHE A 151 -18.90 10.22 5.29
C PHE A 151 -18.74 9.43 3.99
N GLU A 152 -18.69 8.12 4.09
CA GLU A 152 -18.54 7.21 2.97
C GLU A 152 -19.91 6.74 2.46
N PRO A 153 -20.23 6.93 1.17
CA PRO A 153 -21.30 6.20 0.50
C PRO A 153 -20.86 4.76 0.21
N GLU A 154 -21.69 3.78 0.55
CA GLU A 154 -21.34 2.35 0.39
C GLU A 154 -22.47 1.57 -0.31
N PRO A 155 -22.17 0.72 -1.32
CA PRO A 155 -23.16 -0.08 -2.03
C PRO A 155 -24.08 -0.89 -1.10
N GLY A 156 -25.39 -0.75 -1.28
CA GLY A 156 -26.42 -1.43 -0.49
C GLY A 156 -26.68 -0.86 0.90
N MET A 157 -25.91 0.14 1.36
CA MET A 157 -26.23 0.85 2.60
C MET A 157 -27.40 1.84 2.43
N PHE A 158 -27.83 2.49 3.51
CA PHE A 158 -28.89 3.50 3.42
C PHE A 158 -28.45 4.75 2.62
N VAL A 159 -27.16 5.05 2.60
CA VAL A 159 -26.53 6.09 1.81
C VAL A 159 -25.49 5.42 0.91
N GLU A 160 -25.81 5.29 -0.37
CA GLU A 160 -25.08 4.51 -1.37
C GLU A 160 -24.31 5.37 -2.37
N THR A 161 -24.75 6.62 -2.59
CA THR A 161 -24.17 7.49 -3.62
C THR A 161 -23.64 8.80 -3.06
N VAL A 162 -22.68 9.39 -3.76
CA VAL A 162 -22.13 10.72 -3.49
C VAL A 162 -23.25 11.76 -3.41
N GLN A 163 -24.22 11.70 -4.32
CA GLN A 163 -25.37 12.62 -4.29
C GLN A 163 -26.18 12.50 -2.99
N GLN A 164 -26.43 11.28 -2.50
CA GLN A 164 -27.13 11.07 -1.24
C GLN A 164 -26.33 11.59 -0.05
N VAL A 165 -25.01 11.43 -0.03
CA VAL A 165 -24.16 12.05 1.01
C VAL A 165 -24.25 13.57 0.96
N ARG A 166 -24.26 14.19 -0.23
CA ARG A 166 -24.46 15.65 -0.37
C ARG A 166 -25.83 16.11 0.14
N GLU A 167 -26.86 15.27 0.03
CA GLU A 167 -28.18 15.56 0.61
C GLU A 167 -28.15 15.47 2.14
N VAL A 168 -27.42 14.50 2.70
CA VAL A 168 -27.17 14.39 4.15
C VAL A 168 -26.43 15.62 4.67
N CYS A 169 -25.36 16.05 4.00
CA CYS A 169 -24.63 17.28 4.37
C CYS A 169 -25.54 18.52 4.37
N ARG A 170 -26.34 18.72 3.31
CA ARG A 170 -27.31 19.82 3.21
C ARG A 170 -28.36 19.77 4.32
N ALA A 171 -28.87 18.58 4.64
CA ALA A 171 -29.85 18.39 5.71
C ALA A 171 -29.29 18.76 7.10
N LEU A 172 -27.97 18.66 7.28
CA LEU A 172 -27.26 19.09 8.50
C LEU A 172 -26.75 20.53 8.44
N GLY A 173 -27.06 21.29 7.39
CA GLY A 173 -26.62 22.68 7.23
C GLY A 173 -25.19 22.85 6.70
N ASP A 174 -24.70 21.86 5.93
CA ASP A 174 -23.36 21.84 5.32
C ASP A 174 -22.20 22.12 6.29
N PRO A 175 -22.08 21.36 7.39
CA PRO A 175 -21.04 21.59 8.40
C PRO A 175 -19.64 21.52 7.78
N PRO A 176 -18.71 22.42 8.17
CA PRO A 176 -17.42 22.58 7.50
C PRO A 176 -16.51 21.36 7.65
N ARG A 177 -16.61 20.64 8.78
CA ARG A 177 -15.81 19.44 9.06
C ARG A 177 -16.49 18.12 8.69
N LEU A 178 -17.65 18.17 8.03
CA LEU A 178 -18.26 17.00 7.40
C LEU A 178 -17.92 17.00 5.92
N GLY A 179 -16.94 16.19 5.55
CA GLY A 179 -16.56 15.85 4.20
C GLY A 179 -17.01 14.45 3.82
N ILE A 180 -16.41 13.95 2.74
CA ILE A 180 -16.74 12.69 2.08
C ILE A 180 -15.47 11.85 1.98
N THR A 181 -15.58 10.61 2.44
CA THR A 181 -14.64 9.55 2.07
C THR A 181 -15.14 8.95 0.78
N LEU A 182 -14.33 8.95 -0.28
CA LEU A 182 -14.71 8.33 -1.55
C LEU A 182 -13.95 7.02 -1.73
N ASP A 183 -14.68 5.92 -1.75
CA ASP A 183 -14.17 4.66 -2.26
C ASP A 183 -14.34 4.63 -3.79
N VAL A 184 -13.23 4.49 -4.50
CA VAL A 184 -13.22 4.53 -5.97
C VAL A 184 -13.72 3.24 -6.62
N GLY A 185 -13.64 2.10 -5.93
CA GLY A 185 -14.22 0.85 -6.38
C GLY A 185 -15.74 0.87 -6.26
N HIS A 186 -16.28 1.41 -5.16
CA HIS A 186 -17.72 1.62 -5.00
C HIS A 186 -18.33 2.43 -6.16
N CYS A 187 -17.59 3.42 -6.67
CA CYS A 187 -18.03 4.25 -7.80
C CYS A 187 -18.32 3.43 -9.07
N VAL A 188 -17.68 2.27 -9.28
CA VAL A 188 -17.97 1.37 -10.41
C VAL A 188 -19.42 0.87 -10.34
N MET A 189 -19.96 0.71 -9.13
CA MET A 189 -21.31 0.20 -8.89
C MET A 189 -22.34 1.32 -8.75
N THR A 190 -21.98 2.43 -8.10
CA THR A 190 -22.94 3.43 -7.61
C THR A 190 -22.87 4.77 -8.32
N GLU A 191 -21.79 5.07 -9.05
CA GLU A 191 -21.55 6.37 -9.68
C GLU A 191 -21.42 6.23 -11.21
N PRO A 192 -22.51 6.41 -11.99
CA PRO A 192 -22.48 6.28 -13.45
C PRO A 192 -21.50 7.22 -14.16
N ILE A 193 -21.11 8.32 -13.50
CA ILE A 193 -20.12 9.28 -13.99
C ILE A 193 -18.67 8.81 -13.80
N GLY A 194 -18.46 7.76 -13.01
CA GLY A 194 -17.16 7.21 -12.62
C GLY A 194 -16.44 8.01 -11.52
N ALA A 195 -15.46 7.37 -10.89
CA ALA A 195 -14.70 7.92 -9.77
C ALA A 195 -14.00 9.24 -10.13
N GLN A 196 -13.40 9.35 -11.32
CA GLN A 196 -12.69 10.57 -11.74
C GLN A 196 -13.58 11.81 -11.79
N ALA A 197 -14.84 11.65 -12.23
CA ALA A 197 -15.79 12.75 -12.28
C ALA A 197 -16.30 13.10 -10.88
N ALA A 198 -16.62 12.08 -10.07
CA ALA A 198 -17.01 12.27 -8.68
C ALA A 198 -15.94 13.05 -7.88
N ILE A 199 -14.65 12.71 -8.05
CA ILE A 199 -13.53 13.45 -7.43
C ILE A 199 -13.56 14.94 -7.81
N GLY A 200 -13.78 15.24 -9.10
CA GLY A 200 -13.88 16.62 -9.59
C GLY A 200 -15.08 17.38 -9.02
N GLU A 201 -16.24 16.74 -8.87
CA GLU A 201 -17.46 17.34 -8.32
C GLU A 201 -17.38 17.58 -6.80
N LEU A 202 -16.64 16.74 -6.08
CA LEU A 202 -16.52 16.83 -4.63
C LEU A 202 -15.64 17.99 -4.18
N GLY A 203 -14.57 18.31 -4.91
CA GLY A 203 -13.64 19.39 -4.57
C GLY A 203 -13.19 19.33 -3.10
N ASP A 204 -13.32 20.45 -2.38
CA ASP A 204 -12.93 20.57 -0.97
C ASP A 204 -13.71 19.66 -0.01
N LYS A 205 -14.83 19.05 -0.45
CA LYS A 205 -15.56 18.07 0.37
C LYS A 205 -14.91 16.70 0.35
N LEU A 206 -14.00 16.38 -0.58
CA LEU A 206 -13.26 15.13 -0.58
C LEU A 206 -12.13 15.18 0.46
N VAL A 207 -12.27 14.41 1.54
CA VAL A 207 -11.33 14.46 2.68
C VAL A 207 -10.49 13.19 2.82
N ASN A 208 -10.97 12.06 2.30
CA ASN A 208 -10.31 10.76 2.34
C ASN A 208 -10.67 9.96 1.08
N VAL A 209 -9.79 9.06 0.66
CA VAL A 209 -10.04 8.19 -0.49
C VAL A 209 -9.66 6.77 -0.14
N HIS A 210 -10.53 5.82 -0.44
CA HIS A 210 -10.20 4.40 -0.44
C HIS A 210 -9.91 3.95 -1.87
N LEU A 211 -8.83 3.19 -2.02
CA LEU A 211 -8.32 2.70 -3.29
C LEU A 211 -8.43 1.17 -3.30
N ASP A 212 -9.30 0.67 -4.14
CA ASP A 212 -9.37 -0.73 -4.53
C ASP A 212 -9.91 -0.81 -5.95
N ASP A 213 -10.01 -2.04 -6.44
CA ASP A 213 -10.68 -2.34 -7.68
C ASP A 213 -12.00 -3.06 -7.42
N MET A 214 -12.92 -2.96 -8.36
CA MET A 214 -14.25 -3.55 -8.21
C MET A 214 -14.88 -3.83 -9.57
N THR A 215 -15.84 -4.76 -9.61
CA THR A 215 -16.68 -5.01 -10.78
C THR A 215 -18.08 -4.47 -10.55
N PRO A 216 -18.85 -4.12 -11.59
CA PRO A 216 -20.23 -3.64 -11.43
C PRO A 216 -21.20 -4.71 -10.91
N LEU A 217 -20.77 -5.98 -10.85
CA LEU A 217 -21.65 -7.12 -10.58
C LEU A 217 -21.76 -7.45 -9.09
N LYS A 218 -20.73 -7.15 -8.29
CA LYS A 218 -20.64 -7.58 -6.91
C LYS A 218 -19.81 -6.60 -6.09
N HIS A 219 -20.32 -6.25 -4.92
CA HIS A 219 -19.58 -5.48 -3.92
C HIS A 219 -18.49 -6.35 -3.30
N GLU A 220 -17.31 -6.26 -3.89
CA GLU A 220 -16.10 -6.99 -3.50
C GLU A 220 -14.88 -6.15 -3.85
N HIS A 221 -14.07 -5.83 -2.84
CA HIS A 221 -12.81 -5.11 -3.01
C HIS A 221 -11.77 -6.08 -3.58
N LEU A 222 -11.23 -5.75 -4.75
CA LEU A 222 -10.28 -6.53 -5.54
C LEU A 222 -8.93 -5.81 -5.63
N GLU A 223 -7.86 -6.56 -5.88
CA GLU A 223 -6.56 -5.96 -6.22
C GLU A 223 -6.64 -5.19 -7.55
N PHE A 224 -5.79 -4.16 -7.71
CA PHE A 224 -5.77 -3.36 -8.94
C PHE A 224 -5.47 -4.19 -10.18
N GLY A 225 -6.33 -4.07 -11.19
CA GLY A 225 -6.25 -4.79 -12.46
C GLY A 225 -7.17 -6.01 -12.53
N ASP A 226 -7.85 -6.37 -11.44
CA ASP A 226 -8.84 -7.45 -11.40
C ASP A 226 -10.29 -6.94 -11.52
N GLY A 227 -10.50 -5.61 -11.54
CA GLY A 227 -11.79 -4.98 -11.76
C GLY A 227 -11.77 -3.94 -12.88
N ASP A 228 -12.69 -2.96 -12.79
CA ASP A 228 -12.97 -1.98 -13.83
C ASP A 228 -12.53 -0.54 -13.48
N VAL A 229 -11.80 -0.34 -12.37
CA VAL A 229 -11.30 0.99 -11.98
C VAL A 229 -10.12 1.42 -12.87
N ASP A 230 -10.26 2.58 -13.54
CA ASP A 230 -9.12 3.26 -14.16
C ASP A 230 -8.31 4.01 -13.09
N LEU A 231 -7.39 3.29 -12.44
CA LEU A 231 -6.55 3.85 -11.38
C LEU A 231 -5.70 5.04 -11.88
N GLY A 232 -5.30 5.05 -13.16
CA GLY A 232 -4.56 6.16 -13.74
C GLY A 232 -5.39 7.44 -13.80
N ALA A 233 -6.65 7.34 -14.29
CA ALA A 233 -7.58 8.45 -14.33
C ALA A 233 -7.96 8.94 -12.93
N VAL A 234 -8.10 8.04 -11.96
CA VAL A 234 -8.31 8.38 -10.54
C VAL A 234 -7.15 9.21 -10.00
N MET A 235 -5.91 8.76 -10.20
CA MET A 235 -4.71 9.47 -9.71
C MET A 235 -4.56 10.85 -10.37
N ASP A 236 -4.88 10.97 -11.66
CA ASP A 236 -4.90 12.26 -12.35
C ASP A 236 -5.96 13.20 -11.76
N ALA A 237 -7.18 12.70 -11.52
CA ALA A 237 -8.27 13.48 -10.96
C ALA A 237 -7.94 13.99 -9.55
N LEU A 238 -7.35 13.15 -8.69
CA LEU A 238 -6.88 13.53 -7.36
C LEU A 238 -5.78 14.61 -7.43
N SER A 239 -4.85 14.47 -8.37
CA SER A 239 -3.80 15.49 -8.57
C SER A 239 -4.38 16.81 -9.08
N ALA A 240 -5.33 16.75 -10.02
CA ALA A 240 -5.93 17.93 -10.63
C ALA A 240 -6.87 18.68 -9.67
N SER A 241 -7.55 17.97 -8.76
CA SER A 241 -8.38 18.59 -7.72
C SER A 241 -7.58 19.22 -6.58
N GLY A 242 -6.26 18.97 -6.51
CA GLY A 242 -5.41 19.43 -5.41
C GLY A 242 -5.61 18.65 -4.12
N PHE A 243 -6.08 17.40 -4.20
CA PHE A 243 -6.39 16.57 -3.03
C PHE A 243 -5.18 16.46 -2.07
N GLY A 244 -5.37 16.97 -0.85
CA GLY A 244 -4.36 17.03 0.21
C GLY A 244 -4.51 15.95 1.30
N GLY A 245 -5.54 15.11 1.19
CA GLY A 245 -5.82 14.02 2.14
C GLY A 245 -5.00 12.76 1.88
N ILE A 246 -5.47 11.66 2.45
CA ILE A 246 -4.89 10.32 2.29
C ILE A 246 -5.71 9.54 1.26
N ALA A 247 -5.03 8.90 0.32
CA ALA A 247 -5.62 7.88 -0.55
C ALA A 247 -5.06 6.51 -0.15
N SER A 248 -5.88 5.70 0.53
CA SER A 248 -5.45 4.45 1.17
C SER A 248 -5.96 3.22 0.44
N VAL A 249 -5.09 2.23 0.23
CA VAL A 249 -5.51 0.93 -0.31
C VAL A 249 -6.40 0.18 0.69
N GLU A 250 -7.57 -0.31 0.26
CA GLU A 250 -8.54 -1.01 1.11
C GLU A 250 -8.90 -2.41 0.59
N LEU A 251 -8.33 -3.44 1.21
CA LEU A 251 -8.47 -4.84 0.76
C LEU A 251 -8.79 -5.79 1.92
N PRO A 252 -9.94 -5.65 2.61
CA PRO A 252 -10.25 -6.29 3.90
C PRO A 252 -10.38 -7.83 3.87
N ARG A 253 -10.10 -8.48 2.73
CA ARG A 253 -10.12 -9.94 2.54
C ARG A 253 -8.76 -10.50 2.12
N HIS A 254 -7.72 -9.66 2.10
CA HIS A 254 -6.40 -10.01 1.55
C HIS A 254 -5.31 -10.20 2.62
N SER A 255 -5.67 -10.24 3.92
CA SER A 255 -4.70 -10.46 5.01
C SER A 255 -3.82 -11.69 4.85
N HIS A 256 -4.33 -12.74 4.19
CA HIS A 256 -3.63 -13.99 3.95
C HIS A 256 -2.36 -13.87 3.07
N ASP A 257 -2.27 -12.82 2.23
CA ASP A 257 -1.11 -12.53 1.37
C ASP A 257 -0.64 -11.07 1.53
N ALA A 258 -0.95 -10.44 2.67
CA ALA A 258 -0.82 -8.99 2.86
C ALA A 258 0.56 -8.42 2.45
N PRO A 259 1.72 -9.02 2.81
CA PRO A 259 3.02 -8.47 2.43
C PRO A 259 3.22 -8.38 0.91
N ASN A 260 2.65 -9.30 0.13
CA ASN A 260 2.79 -9.30 -1.32
C ASN A 260 1.74 -8.41 -1.99
N VAL A 261 0.50 -8.41 -1.47
CA VAL A 261 -0.57 -7.51 -1.93
C VAL A 261 -0.16 -6.05 -1.77
N LEU A 262 0.46 -5.71 -0.64
CA LEU A 262 0.93 -4.36 -0.32
C LEU A 262 1.98 -3.86 -1.34
N ARG A 263 2.91 -4.74 -1.74
CA ARG A 263 3.89 -4.50 -2.82
C ARG A 263 3.23 -4.31 -4.18
N ARG A 264 2.34 -5.23 -4.57
CA ARG A 264 1.62 -5.17 -5.86
C ARG A 264 0.81 -3.88 -5.96
N SER A 265 0.18 -3.48 -4.85
CA SER A 265 -0.62 -2.25 -4.75
C SER A 265 0.24 -1.00 -4.93
N MET A 266 1.38 -0.89 -4.23
CA MET A 266 2.29 0.25 -4.40
C MET A 266 2.85 0.32 -5.83
N TRP A 267 3.14 -0.82 -6.43
CA TRP A 267 3.57 -0.89 -7.82
C TRP A 267 2.51 -0.33 -8.78
N ALA A 268 1.26 -0.78 -8.64
CA ALA A 268 0.14 -0.29 -9.45
C ALA A 268 -0.06 1.22 -9.27
N ILE A 269 0.02 1.73 -8.04
CA ILE A 269 -0.08 3.16 -7.74
C ILE A 269 1.08 3.95 -8.37
N SER A 270 2.30 3.42 -8.31
CA SER A 270 3.49 4.03 -8.92
C SER A 270 3.34 4.17 -10.43
N LEU A 271 2.81 3.13 -11.10
CA LEU A 271 2.48 3.17 -12.52
C LEU A 271 1.35 4.17 -12.82
N ALA A 272 0.29 4.17 -12.01
CA ALA A 272 -0.86 5.06 -12.17
C ALA A 272 -0.50 6.54 -11.97
N ARG A 273 0.50 6.86 -11.14
CA ARG A 273 1.00 8.23 -10.91
C ARG A 273 1.88 8.77 -12.03
N LEU A 274 2.31 7.95 -12.98
CA LEU A 274 3.00 8.45 -14.17
C LEU A 274 2.04 9.32 -14.98
N SER A 275 2.55 10.33 -15.68
CA SER A 275 1.71 11.19 -16.53
C SER A 275 0.89 10.39 -17.56
N PRO A 276 -0.26 10.91 -18.02
CA PRO A 276 -1.06 10.25 -19.07
C PRO A 276 -0.25 9.89 -20.32
N GLY A 277 0.66 10.78 -20.74
CA GLY A 277 1.55 10.53 -21.88
C GLY A 277 2.53 9.38 -21.63
N ALA A 278 3.08 9.29 -20.42
CA ALA A 278 3.96 8.18 -20.03
C ALA A 278 3.20 6.84 -19.98
N ARG A 279 2.00 6.81 -19.38
CA ARG A 279 1.16 5.58 -19.35
C ARG A 279 0.75 5.16 -20.75
N SER A 280 0.39 6.11 -21.63
CA SER A 280 0.07 5.85 -23.04
C SER A 280 1.28 5.29 -23.82
N TRP A 281 2.47 5.85 -23.58
CA TRP A 281 3.71 5.32 -24.17
C TRP A 281 3.98 3.88 -23.71
N ILE A 282 3.86 3.60 -22.40
CA ILE A 282 4.04 2.24 -21.84
C ILE A 282 3.03 1.28 -22.48
N GLY A 283 1.76 1.66 -22.60
CA GLY A 283 0.73 0.83 -23.23
C GLY A 283 1.04 0.53 -24.71
N SER A 284 1.49 1.54 -25.46
CA SER A 284 1.89 1.37 -26.86
C SER A 284 3.11 0.47 -27.02
N ALA A 285 4.11 0.67 -26.17
CA ALA A 285 5.33 -0.13 -26.09
C ALA A 285 5.02 -1.59 -25.71
N ALA A 286 4.14 -1.80 -24.72
CA ALA A 286 3.67 -3.11 -24.30
C ALA A 286 2.96 -3.85 -25.46
N ALA A 287 2.10 -3.16 -26.21
CA ALA A 287 1.42 -3.73 -27.38
C ALA A 287 2.38 -4.05 -28.54
N GLU A 288 3.50 -3.34 -28.67
CA GLU A 288 4.56 -3.68 -29.63
C GLU A 288 5.35 -4.91 -29.19
N ILE A 289 5.76 -4.98 -27.92
CA ILE A 289 6.44 -6.15 -27.34
C ILE A 289 5.57 -7.40 -27.47
N GLY A 290 4.26 -7.29 -27.17
CA GLY A 290 3.33 -8.42 -27.30
C GLY A 290 3.19 -8.96 -28.74
N ARG A 291 3.35 -8.09 -29.75
CA ARG A 291 3.36 -8.50 -31.17
C ARG A 291 4.72 -9.02 -31.63
N SER A 292 5.80 -8.51 -31.05
CA SER A 292 7.17 -8.81 -31.47
C SER A 292 8.13 -8.68 -30.27
N PRO A 293 8.31 -9.74 -29.47
CA PRO A 293 9.07 -9.70 -28.23
C PRO A 293 10.49 -9.12 -28.37
N ASP A 294 11.18 -9.40 -29.48
CA ASP A 294 12.53 -8.88 -29.76
C ASP A 294 12.62 -7.35 -29.77
N LYS A 295 11.51 -6.65 -30.01
CA LYS A 295 11.47 -5.18 -29.96
C LYS A 295 11.76 -4.61 -28.57
N VAL A 296 11.66 -5.43 -27.52
CA VAL A 296 12.05 -5.01 -26.16
C VAL A 296 13.49 -4.50 -26.10
N VAL A 297 14.41 -5.04 -26.91
CA VAL A 297 15.82 -4.61 -26.93
C VAL A 297 15.98 -3.16 -27.44
N GLU A 298 15.06 -2.67 -28.26
CA GLU A 298 15.02 -1.29 -28.74
C GLU A 298 14.20 -0.38 -27.82
N ILE A 299 13.04 -0.87 -27.36
CA ILE A 299 12.05 -0.11 -26.60
C ILE A 299 12.50 0.14 -25.15
N PHE A 300 13.12 -0.86 -24.51
CA PHE A 300 13.51 -0.80 -23.10
C PHE A 300 14.57 0.29 -22.82
N PRO A 301 15.62 0.46 -23.65
CA PRO A 301 16.48 1.65 -23.58
C PRO A 301 15.75 2.95 -23.95
N GLY A 302 14.79 2.86 -24.88
CA GLY A 302 13.96 3.97 -25.33
C GLY A 302 13.07 4.60 -24.24
N ALA A 303 12.87 3.92 -23.10
CA ALA A 303 12.09 4.42 -21.97
C ALA A 303 12.57 5.81 -21.49
N VAL A 304 13.88 6.07 -21.54
CA VAL A 304 14.41 7.40 -21.20
C VAL A 304 13.74 8.48 -22.04
N ARG A 305 13.66 8.29 -23.36
CA ARG A 305 13.03 9.24 -24.29
C ARG A 305 11.51 9.27 -24.16
N GLY A 306 10.89 8.13 -23.93
CA GLY A 306 9.45 8.02 -23.69
C GLY A 306 8.98 8.81 -22.47
N MET A 307 9.88 9.03 -21.50
CA MET A 307 9.60 9.75 -20.26
C MET A 307 10.06 11.23 -20.26
N VAL A 308 10.68 11.73 -21.35
CA VAL A 308 11.13 13.14 -21.46
C VAL A 308 9.91 14.05 -21.63
N GLY A 309 9.50 14.68 -20.52
CA GLY A 309 8.39 15.64 -20.49
C GLY A 309 7.68 15.71 -19.14
N ALA A 310 7.87 14.73 -18.27
CA ALA A 310 7.25 14.72 -16.96
C ALA A 310 8.15 15.43 -15.94
N GLN A 311 7.57 16.30 -15.11
CA GLN A 311 8.00 16.42 -13.70
C GLN A 311 7.74 15.07 -13.02
N ALA A 312 8.43 14.03 -13.47
CA ALA A 312 8.26 12.68 -13.00
C ALA A 312 8.93 12.56 -11.64
N PRO A 313 8.27 11.96 -10.64
CA PRO A 313 8.96 11.50 -9.44
C PRO A 313 10.22 10.71 -9.82
N GLY A 314 11.27 10.78 -9.00
CA GLY A 314 12.44 9.92 -9.20
C GLY A 314 12.00 8.47 -9.38
N GLY A 315 12.50 7.80 -10.42
CA GLY A 315 12.17 6.39 -10.69
C GLY A 315 11.12 6.12 -11.77
N ALA A 316 10.52 7.12 -12.44
CA ALA A 316 9.54 6.86 -13.51
C ALA A 316 10.07 5.97 -14.66
N ILE A 317 11.34 6.15 -15.05
CA ILE A 317 11.99 5.32 -16.07
C ILE A 317 12.13 3.87 -15.58
N LEU A 318 12.45 3.67 -14.29
CA LEU A 318 12.52 2.35 -13.67
C LEU A 318 11.15 1.67 -13.69
N VAL A 319 10.10 2.38 -13.28
CA VAL A 319 8.71 1.87 -13.31
C VAL A 319 8.31 1.45 -14.73
N ALA A 320 8.58 2.30 -15.72
CA ALA A 320 8.29 1.98 -17.12
C ALA A 320 9.02 0.73 -17.58
N ARG A 321 10.34 0.64 -17.35
CA ARG A 321 11.15 -0.51 -17.76
C ARG A 321 10.72 -1.81 -17.08
N VAL A 322 10.46 -1.78 -15.77
CA VAL A 322 9.95 -2.95 -15.04
C VAL A 322 8.60 -3.40 -15.60
N GLN A 323 7.70 -2.47 -15.92
CA GLN A 323 6.43 -2.80 -16.54
C GLN A 323 6.61 -3.46 -17.93
N LEU A 324 7.55 -2.97 -18.74
CA LEU A 324 7.86 -3.58 -20.04
C LEU A 324 8.44 -5.00 -19.89
N LEU A 325 9.28 -5.24 -18.88
CA LEU A 325 9.80 -6.59 -18.59
C LEU A 325 8.67 -7.52 -18.12
N ALA A 326 7.78 -7.04 -17.25
CA ALA A 326 6.61 -7.82 -16.83
C ALA A 326 5.70 -8.16 -18.03
N THR A 327 5.47 -7.21 -18.94
CA THR A 327 4.74 -7.47 -20.19
C THR A 327 5.45 -8.52 -21.04
N LEU A 328 6.76 -8.41 -21.23
CA LEU A 328 7.55 -9.41 -21.96
C LEU A 328 7.32 -10.80 -21.37
N VAL A 329 7.54 -10.98 -20.06
CA VAL A 329 7.39 -12.29 -19.39
C VAL A 329 5.97 -12.85 -19.53
N SER A 330 4.94 -12.01 -19.37
CA SER A 330 3.55 -12.46 -19.50
C SER A 330 3.10 -12.77 -20.93
N GLY A 331 3.78 -12.20 -21.94
CA GLY A 331 3.34 -12.19 -23.33
C GLY A 331 4.15 -13.08 -24.27
N THR A 332 5.19 -13.78 -23.80
CA THR A 332 6.02 -14.65 -24.64
C THR A 332 6.32 -16.00 -23.97
N SER A 333 6.99 -16.90 -24.70
CA SER A 333 7.44 -18.18 -24.12
C SER A 333 8.56 -17.94 -23.11
N ASP A 334 8.64 -18.79 -22.09
CA ASP A 334 9.63 -18.66 -21.02
C ASP A 334 11.07 -18.65 -21.56
N GLU A 335 11.38 -19.46 -22.59
CA GLU A 335 12.71 -19.50 -23.23
C GLU A 335 13.03 -18.19 -23.96
N THR A 336 12.03 -17.60 -24.61
CA THR A 336 12.17 -16.34 -25.33
C THR A 336 12.36 -15.19 -24.34
N ALA A 337 11.57 -15.16 -23.27
CA ALA A 337 11.70 -14.20 -22.18
C ALA A 337 13.07 -14.30 -21.53
N ALA A 338 13.53 -15.51 -21.17
CA ALA A 338 14.83 -15.76 -20.57
C ALA A 338 15.97 -15.19 -21.43
N ALA A 339 15.99 -15.54 -22.73
CA ALA A 339 17.00 -15.03 -23.65
C ALA A 339 16.98 -13.50 -23.75
N LEU A 340 15.81 -12.87 -23.82
CA LEU A 340 15.70 -11.41 -23.91
C LEU A 340 16.06 -10.70 -22.60
N ILE A 341 15.68 -11.25 -21.44
CA ILE A 341 16.07 -10.75 -20.12
C ILE A 341 17.60 -10.74 -19.99
N GLU A 342 18.26 -11.83 -20.38
CA GLU A 342 19.72 -11.90 -20.36
C GLU A 342 20.33 -10.80 -21.22
N LYS A 343 19.85 -10.65 -22.46
CA LYS A 343 20.34 -9.62 -23.40
C LYS A 343 20.19 -8.20 -22.83
N LEU A 344 19.02 -7.88 -22.26
CA LEU A 344 18.75 -6.58 -21.66
C LEU A 344 19.72 -6.27 -20.51
N TYR A 345 20.06 -7.27 -19.69
CA TYR A 345 21.00 -7.07 -18.59
C TYR A 345 22.47 -7.02 -19.07
N ARG A 346 22.89 -7.93 -19.95
CA ARG A 346 24.30 -8.07 -20.38
C ARG A 346 24.80 -6.88 -21.19
N TRP A 347 23.92 -6.25 -21.97
CA TRP A 347 24.26 -5.10 -22.82
C TRP A 347 23.66 -3.79 -22.34
N GLY A 348 22.91 -3.82 -21.24
CA GLY A 348 22.31 -2.63 -20.67
C GLY A 348 23.28 -1.82 -19.81
N ASP A 349 22.98 -0.53 -19.67
CA ASP A 349 23.62 0.32 -18.68
C ASP A 349 23.20 -0.06 -17.23
N THR A 350 23.76 0.62 -16.23
CA THR A 350 23.47 0.32 -14.83
C THR A 350 21.98 0.48 -14.47
N ASP A 351 21.30 1.47 -15.02
CA ASP A 351 19.88 1.72 -14.71
C ASP A 351 18.97 0.71 -15.43
N GLU A 352 19.39 0.22 -16.60
CA GLU A 352 18.74 -0.88 -17.32
C GLU A 352 18.88 -2.20 -16.58
N ARG A 353 20.09 -2.51 -16.09
CA ARG A 353 20.36 -3.68 -15.25
C ARG A 353 19.56 -3.66 -13.96
N LEU A 354 19.48 -2.49 -13.31
CA LEU A 354 18.65 -2.29 -12.13
C LEU A 354 17.18 -2.61 -12.45
N ALA A 355 16.67 -2.09 -13.57
CA ALA A 355 15.30 -2.36 -13.99
C ALA A 355 15.04 -3.83 -14.35
N VAL A 356 16.03 -4.56 -14.88
CA VAL A 356 15.92 -6.00 -15.08
C VAL A 356 15.76 -6.73 -13.74
N LEU A 357 16.60 -6.43 -12.75
CA LEU A 357 16.53 -7.05 -11.43
C LEU A 357 15.20 -6.77 -10.71
N SER A 358 14.75 -5.50 -10.72
CA SER A 358 13.43 -5.13 -10.19
C SER A 358 12.28 -5.79 -10.95
N GLY A 359 12.43 -5.99 -12.27
CA GLY A 359 11.43 -6.70 -13.08
C GLY A 359 11.33 -8.19 -12.80
N LEU A 360 12.45 -8.85 -12.48
CA LEU A 360 12.44 -10.23 -12.01
C LEU A 360 11.68 -10.37 -10.68
N GLU A 361 11.87 -9.44 -9.76
CA GLU A 361 11.10 -9.40 -8.52
C GLU A 361 9.59 -9.23 -8.79
N MET A 362 9.21 -8.27 -9.63
CA MET A 362 7.81 -8.02 -9.94
C MET A 362 7.11 -9.21 -10.61
N THR A 363 7.81 -9.90 -11.51
CA THR A 363 7.25 -11.07 -12.21
C THR A 363 7.13 -12.30 -11.31
N VAL A 364 8.01 -12.46 -10.33
CA VAL A 364 7.87 -13.48 -9.26
C VAL A 364 6.70 -13.15 -8.35
N LEU A 365 6.54 -11.88 -7.97
CA LEU A 365 5.45 -11.42 -7.13
C LEU A 365 4.07 -11.67 -7.75
N ARG A 366 3.98 -11.67 -9.08
CA ARG A 366 2.78 -12.02 -9.86
C ARG A 366 2.64 -13.50 -10.19
N GLY A 367 3.61 -14.34 -9.80
CA GLY A 367 3.61 -15.77 -10.14
C GLY A 367 3.76 -16.07 -11.65
N GLN A 368 4.37 -15.15 -12.40
CA GLN A 368 4.45 -15.21 -13.88
C GLN A 368 5.80 -15.71 -14.39
N LEU A 369 6.83 -15.76 -13.55
CA LEU A 369 8.18 -16.11 -13.99
C LEU A 369 8.34 -17.62 -14.16
N GLY A 370 8.65 -18.07 -15.38
CA GLY A 370 8.87 -19.48 -15.70
C GLY A 370 10.27 -20.00 -15.31
N PRO A 371 10.52 -21.31 -15.40
CA PRO A 371 11.76 -21.94 -14.96
C PRO A 371 13.04 -21.45 -15.66
N ALA A 372 13.00 -21.24 -16.98
CA ALA A 372 14.14 -20.78 -17.76
C ALA A 372 14.47 -19.32 -17.41
N ALA A 373 13.47 -18.44 -17.37
CA ALA A 373 13.68 -17.05 -16.98
C ALA A 373 14.12 -16.92 -15.51
N CYS A 374 13.65 -17.81 -14.63
CA CYS A 374 14.12 -17.93 -13.25
C CYS A 374 15.61 -18.32 -13.18
N ALA A 375 16.03 -19.35 -13.92
CA ALA A 375 17.42 -19.77 -13.98
C ALA A 375 18.33 -18.64 -14.48
N THR A 376 17.94 -17.95 -15.57
CA THR A 376 18.63 -16.74 -16.03
C THR A 376 18.70 -15.68 -14.93
N GLY A 377 17.57 -15.36 -14.29
CA GLY A 377 17.52 -14.36 -13.23
C GLY A 377 18.46 -14.67 -12.05
N MET A 378 18.62 -15.94 -11.68
CA MET A 378 19.57 -16.37 -10.66
C MET A 378 21.02 -16.04 -11.05
N GLU A 379 21.40 -16.29 -12.31
CA GLU A 379 22.73 -15.96 -12.82
C GLU A 379 22.97 -14.44 -12.83
N LEU A 380 21.95 -13.66 -13.23
CA LEU A 380 22.01 -12.20 -13.26
C LEU A 380 22.12 -11.61 -11.85
N ALA A 381 21.35 -12.12 -10.89
CA ALA A 381 21.46 -11.70 -9.50
C ALA A 381 22.85 -11.99 -8.92
N GLN A 382 23.42 -13.17 -9.19
CA GLN A 382 24.79 -13.48 -8.77
C GLN A 382 25.84 -12.57 -9.42
N ASP A 383 25.65 -12.22 -10.70
CA ASP A 383 26.50 -11.25 -11.39
C ASP A 383 26.42 -9.86 -10.75
N ALA A 384 25.21 -9.39 -10.43
CA ALA A 384 24.98 -8.12 -9.75
C ALA A 384 25.68 -8.06 -8.38
N LEU A 385 25.68 -9.15 -7.61
CA LEU A 385 26.42 -9.25 -6.34
C LEU A 385 27.94 -9.10 -6.52
N ARG A 386 28.50 -9.38 -7.70
CA ARG A 386 29.92 -9.18 -8.01
C ARG A 386 30.24 -7.73 -8.39
N CYS A 387 29.24 -6.92 -8.74
CA CYS A 387 29.42 -5.53 -9.15
C CYS A 387 29.61 -4.58 -7.95
N ASN A 388 30.30 -3.46 -8.15
CA ASN A 388 30.56 -2.47 -7.09
C ASN A 388 29.51 -1.33 -7.04
N ASP A 389 28.35 -1.49 -7.67
CA ASP A 389 27.25 -0.53 -7.58
C ASP A 389 26.27 -0.95 -6.46
N PRO A 390 26.09 -0.12 -5.41
CA PRO A 390 25.17 -0.40 -4.29
C PRO A 390 23.75 -0.78 -4.72
N ARG A 391 23.22 -0.12 -5.76
CA ARG A 391 21.84 -0.28 -6.21
C ARG A 391 21.63 -1.66 -6.83
N LEU A 392 22.61 -2.13 -7.61
CA LEU A 392 22.55 -3.47 -8.21
C LEU A 392 22.66 -4.56 -7.16
N VAL A 393 23.54 -4.40 -6.17
CA VAL A 393 23.68 -5.36 -5.06
C VAL A 393 22.39 -5.40 -4.24
N ALA A 394 21.80 -4.24 -3.92
CA ALA A 394 20.54 -4.16 -3.19
C ALA A 394 19.38 -4.81 -3.97
N ALA A 395 19.21 -4.48 -5.26
CA ALA A 395 18.17 -5.08 -6.08
C ALA A 395 18.34 -6.61 -6.25
N ALA A 396 19.58 -7.10 -6.30
CA ALA A 396 19.86 -8.53 -6.34
C ALA A 396 19.50 -9.25 -5.03
N LEU A 397 19.38 -8.52 -3.91
CA LEU A 397 18.98 -9.03 -2.60
C LEU A 397 17.52 -8.73 -2.25
N GLY A 398 16.75 -8.20 -3.21
CA GLY A 398 15.29 -8.06 -3.11
C GLY A 398 14.57 -9.42 -3.09
N GLY A 399 13.24 -9.42 -3.28
CA GLY A 399 12.40 -10.61 -3.12
C GLY A 399 12.79 -11.78 -4.03
N PHE A 400 13.25 -11.48 -5.25
CA PHE A 400 13.80 -12.49 -6.16
C PHE A 400 15.03 -13.19 -5.55
N GLY A 401 16.01 -12.40 -5.11
CA GLY A 401 17.25 -12.91 -4.54
C GLY A 401 17.03 -13.71 -3.26
N ALA A 402 16.19 -13.18 -2.36
CA ALA A 402 15.81 -13.86 -1.13
C ALA A 402 15.17 -15.24 -1.36
N ARG A 403 14.48 -15.42 -2.48
CA ARG A 403 13.83 -16.70 -2.82
C ARG A 403 14.76 -17.67 -3.53
N PHE A 404 15.57 -17.20 -4.47
CA PHE A 404 16.27 -18.09 -5.42
C PHE A 404 17.79 -18.14 -5.25
N LEU A 405 18.43 -17.16 -4.61
CA LEU A 405 19.87 -17.23 -4.35
C LEU A 405 20.19 -18.33 -3.33
N THR A 406 21.34 -18.98 -3.53
CA THR A 406 21.89 -19.90 -2.53
C THR A 406 22.16 -19.14 -1.24
N GLN A 407 22.09 -19.85 -0.12
CA GLN A 407 22.34 -19.26 1.19
C GLN A 407 23.71 -18.56 1.26
N HIS A 408 24.74 -19.21 0.72
CA HIS A 408 26.07 -18.63 0.62
C HIS A 408 26.09 -17.32 -0.18
N ALA A 409 25.53 -17.30 -1.40
CA ALA A 409 25.54 -16.09 -2.24
C ALA A 409 24.77 -14.93 -1.57
N TRP A 410 23.62 -15.22 -0.97
CA TRP A 410 22.80 -14.22 -0.29
C TRP A 410 23.54 -13.62 0.92
N ARG A 411 24.14 -14.44 1.81
CA ARG A 411 24.93 -13.93 2.97
C ARG A 411 26.06 -12.99 2.53
N HIS A 412 26.81 -13.40 1.51
CA HIS A 412 27.91 -12.59 0.99
C HIS A 412 27.42 -11.27 0.39
N GLY A 413 26.25 -11.27 -0.25
CA GLY A 413 25.60 -10.05 -0.71
C GLY A 413 25.22 -9.12 0.45
N VAL A 414 24.60 -9.66 1.51
CA VAL A 414 24.24 -8.88 2.72
C VAL A 414 25.48 -8.23 3.33
N MET A 415 26.54 -9.02 3.56
CA MET A 415 27.78 -8.50 4.09
C MET A 415 28.41 -7.47 3.15
N LYS A 416 28.27 -7.63 1.83
CA LYS A 416 28.73 -6.63 0.86
C LYS A 416 28.01 -5.29 1.04
N LEU A 417 26.69 -5.27 1.24
CA LEU A 417 25.96 -4.04 1.53
C LEU A 417 26.44 -3.39 2.84
N VAL A 418 26.69 -4.20 3.87
CA VAL A 418 27.30 -3.73 5.13
C VAL A 418 28.65 -3.07 4.89
N PHE A 419 29.53 -3.69 4.10
CA PHE A 419 30.85 -3.13 3.76
C PHE A 419 30.75 -1.85 2.92
N MET A 420 29.67 -1.69 2.16
CA MET A 420 29.40 -0.52 1.31
C MET A 420 28.65 0.59 2.07
N ASP A 421 28.41 0.42 3.38
CA ASP A 421 27.62 1.31 4.23
C ASP A 421 26.21 1.60 3.65
N VAL A 422 25.60 0.58 3.03
CA VAL A 422 24.24 0.65 2.46
C VAL A 422 23.24 0.09 3.46
N PRO A 423 22.14 0.81 3.74
CA PRO A 423 21.10 0.33 4.65
C PRO A 423 20.53 -1.03 4.22
N LEU A 424 20.33 -1.92 5.19
CA LEU A 424 19.79 -3.26 4.96
C LEU A 424 18.26 -3.31 4.93
N SER A 425 17.57 -2.18 5.11
CA SER A 425 16.10 -2.10 5.05
C SER A 425 15.52 -2.60 3.72
N GLY A 426 16.28 -2.50 2.63
CA GLY A 426 15.89 -3.04 1.31
C GLY A 426 16.22 -4.52 1.08
N VAL A 427 16.79 -5.23 2.06
CA VAL A 427 17.14 -6.65 1.92
C VAL A 427 15.99 -7.54 2.34
N HIS A 428 15.47 -8.34 1.41
CA HIS A 428 14.40 -9.28 1.71
C HIS A 428 14.95 -10.56 2.35
N GLY A 429 14.18 -11.13 3.27
CA GLY A 429 14.49 -12.41 3.91
C GLY A 429 15.50 -12.34 5.07
N LEU A 430 15.86 -11.16 5.57
CA LEU A 430 16.77 -11.02 6.72
C LEU A 430 16.34 -11.88 7.92
N HIS A 431 15.07 -11.80 8.32
CA HIS A 431 14.55 -12.54 9.48
C HIS A 431 14.45 -14.05 9.27
N THR A 432 14.38 -14.52 8.02
CA THR A 432 14.16 -15.94 7.70
C THR A 432 15.43 -16.65 7.25
N ARG A 433 16.40 -15.89 6.73
CA ARG A 433 17.66 -16.42 6.19
C ARG A 433 18.88 -16.05 7.04
N ALA A 434 18.75 -15.16 8.03
CA ALA A 434 19.84 -14.95 8.98
C ALA A 434 20.15 -16.25 9.74
N ASP A 435 21.40 -16.68 9.68
CA ASP A 435 21.90 -17.90 10.33
C ASP A 435 23.21 -17.61 11.06
N ASP A 436 23.70 -18.62 11.79
CA ASP A 436 24.90 -18.49 12.63
C ASP A 436 26.13 -18.05 11.85
N GLU A 437 26.26 -18.47 10.59
CA GLU A 437 27.38 -18.08 9.75
C GLU A 437 27.31 -16.60 9.37
N LEU A 438 26.13 -16.07 9.04
CA LEU A 438 25.97 -14.62 8.85
C LEU A 438 26.28 -13.85 10.14
N GLY A 439 25.85 -14.38 11.29
CA GLY A 439 26.12 -13.78 12.61
C GLY A 439 27.61 -13.74 12.93
N ARG A 440 28.33 -14.83 12.63
CA ARG A 440 29.78 -14.91 12.73
C ARG A 440 30.48 -13.89 11.84
N MET A 441 30.07 -13.78 10.56
CA MET A 441 30.61 -12.78 9.63
C MET A 441 30.39 -11.35 10.12
N ALA A 442 29.20 -11.04 10.66
CA ALA A 442 28.88 -9.74 11.23
C ALA A 442 29.74 -9.44 12.48
N ALA A 443 29.95 -10.43 13.35
CA ALA A 443 30.79 -10.28 14.54
C ALA A 443 32.28 -10.05 14.18
N ASP A 444 32.80 -10.75 13.17
CA ASP A 444 34.15 -10.53 12.65
C ASP A 444 34.29 -9.09 12.13
N TYR A 445 33.31 -8.60 11.36
CA TYR A 445 33.27 -7.22 10.87
C TYR A 445 33.27 -6.20 12.00
N VAL A 446 32.42 -6.39 13.02
CA VAL A 446 32.36 -5.52 14.21
C VAL A 446 33.70 -5.47 14.92
N THR A 447 34.33 -6.63 15.12
CA THR A 447 35.65 -6.72 15.76
C THR A 447 36.70 -5.93 14.99
N GLU A 448 36.73 -6.07 13.66
CA GLU A 448 37.66 -5.31 12.80
C GLU A 448 37.38 -3.79 12.83
N ARG A 449 36.12 -3.37 12.80
CA ARG A 449 35.73 -1.96 12.90
C ARG A 449 36.15 -1.35 14.23
N CYS A 450 35.84 -2.03 15.34
CA CYS A 450 36.21 -1.61 16.69
C CYS A 450 37.74 -1.55 16.89
N ALA A 451 38.48 -2.55 16.40
CA ALA A 451 39.94 -2.55 16.44
C ALA A 451 40.55 -1.36 15.66
N ALA A 452 39.88 -0.91 14.59
CA ALA A 452 40.24 0.26 13.81
C ALA A 452 39.69 1.59 14.38
N GLY A 453 39.01 1.58 15.53
CA GLY A 453 38.41 2.78 16.14
C GLY A 453 37.23 3.35 15.35
N ARG A 454 36.57 2.54 14.51
CA ARG A 454 35.43 2.95 13.68
C ARG A 454 34.10 2.52 14.32
N SER A 455 33.04 3.30 14.12
CA SER A 455 31.69 2.96 14.57
C SER A 455 31.08 1.81 13.74
N VAL A 456 30.09 1.16 14.34
CA VAL A 456 29.25 0.10 13.76
C VAL A 456 27.87 0.68 13.46
N SER A 457 27.25 0.28 12.34
CA SER A 457 25.91 0.73 11.98
C SER A 457 24.84 -0.07 12.74
N ALA A 458 23.67 0.55 12.96
CA ALA A 458 22.53 -0.11 13.60
C ALA A 458 22.09 -1.39 12.88
N ASP A 459 22.25 -1.45 11.55
CA ASP A 459 21.92 -2.63 10.76
C ASP A 459 22.79 -3.84 11.10
N VAL A 460 24.06 -3.63 11.44
CA VAL A 460 24.96 -4.71 11.85
C VAL A 460 24.59 -5.21 13.25
N GLU A 461 24.21 -4.30 14.14
CA GLU A 461 23.68 -4.68 15.46
C GLU A 461 22.37 -5.47 15.34
N MET A 462 21.48 -5.05 14.43
CA MET A 462 20.25 -5.77 14.10
C MET A 462 20.54 -7.17 13.57
N LEU A 463 21.49 -7.31 12.64
CA LEU A 463 21.92 -8.63 12.14
C LEU A 463 22.41 -9.54 13.28
N GLN A 464 23.25 -9.03 14.19
CA GLN A 464 23.72 -9.80 15.33
C GLN A 464 22.56 -10.28 16.21
N GLN A 465 21.58 -9.42 16.50
CA GLN A 465 20.39 -9.76 17.28
C GLN A 465 19.53 -10.83 16.60
N LEU A 466 19.36 -10.74 15.28
CA LEU A 466 18.61 -11.75 14.52
C LEU A 466 19.28 -13.12 14.61
N THR A 467 20.59 -13.17 14.44
CA THR A 467 21.36 -14.43 14.46
C THR A 467 21.50 -15.02 15.86
N ALA A 468 21.51 -14.19 16.91
CA ALA A 468 21.54 -14.67 18.29
C ALA A 468 20.22 -15.35 18.73
N ARG A 469 19.10 -15.02 18.09
CA ARG A 469 17.80 -15.68 18.35
C ARG A 469 17.71 -17.06 17.71
N THR A 470 18.39 -17.27 16.59
CA THR A 470 18.39 -18.55 15.86
C THR A 470 19.14 -19.65 16.63
N GLY A 471 20.26 -19.32 17.28
CA GLY A 471 21.05 -20.26 18.08
C GLY A 471 20.49 -20.63 19.46
N ALA A 472 19.38 -20.02 19.90
CA ALA A 472 18.72 -20.35 21.17
C ALA A 472 17.52 -21.32 21.02
N ALA A 473 17.21 -21.72 19.79
CA ALA A 473 16.07 -22.58 19.45
C ALA A 473 16.48 -24.04 19.08
N GLU A 474 17.77 -24.38 19.17
CA GLU A 474 18.30 -25.76 19.15
C GLU A 474 18.60 -26.23 20.58
#